data_AF-A0A562QJJ6-F1
#
_entry.id   AF-A0A562QJJ6-F1
#
_cell.length_a   1.000
_cell.length_b   1.000
_cell.length_c   1.000
_cell.angle_alpha   90.00
_cell.angle_beta   90.00
_cell.angle_gamma   90.00
#
_symmetry.space_group_name_H-M   'P 1'
#
loop_
_entity.id
_entity.type
_entity.pdbx_description
1 polymer ?
#
loop_
_entity_poly.entity_id
_entity_poly.type
_entity_poly.pdbx_seq_one_letter_code
_entity_poly.pdbx_strand_id
1 'polypeptide(L)'
;MRHSAKMFGGVLLIVVGASLLLSMIGIHLGGLIGLAIGAWLLYWGYSKWQQKGGWSFSSIFLLTIGLLFMIGSLGGVISLLFGIALIYGGYKLLKSKQVFKDDEIVVERRPTKSTYDTIDEEFAKLMKVKQTNN
;
A
#
# COMPACT_ATOMS: atom_id res chain seq x y z
N MET A 1 7.41 -24.25 6.11
CA MET A 1 7.87 -23.73 4.80
C MET A 1 7.01 -22.58 4.23
N ARG A 2 5.66 -22.60 4.34
CA ARG A 2 4.79 -21.53 3.77
C ARG A 2 4.91 -20.13 4.40
N HIS A 3 5.37 -20.03 5.64
CA HIS A 3 5.53 -18.73 6.33
C HIS A 3 6.75 -17.93 5.86
N SER A 4 7.85 -18.62 5.51
CA SER A 4 9.07 -17.98 5.03
C SER A 4 8.88 -17.37 3.64
N ALA A 5 8.13 -18.04 2.76
CA ALA A 5 7.82 -17.54 1.42
C ALA A 5 6.99 -16.25 1.45
N LYS A 6 6.03 -16.13 2.39
CA LYS A 6 5.20 -14.92 2.54
C LYS A 6 5.98 -13.73 3.11
N MET A 7 6.88 -13.97 4.09
CA MET A 7 7.77 -12.91 4.59
C MET A 7 8.75 -12.46 3.53
N PHE A 8 9.37 -13.38 2.80
CA PHE A 8 10.27 -13.06 1.70
C PHE A 8 9.56 -12.26 0.61
N GLY A 9 8.33 -12.67 0.24
CA GLY A 9 7.51 -11.94 -0.73
C GLY A 9 7.15 -10.52 -0.26
N GLY A 10 6.81 -10.34 1.01
CA GLY A 10 6.51 -9.02 1.57
C GLY A 10 7.72 -8.09 1.58
N VAL A 11 8.89 -8.59 2.02
CA VAL A 11 10.15 -7.82 2.00
C VAL A 11 10.55 -7.48 0.57
N LEU A 12 10.48 -8.44 -0.36
CA LEU A 12 10.78 -8.22 -1.77
C LEU A 12 9.89 -7.12 -2.36
N LEU A 13 8.58 -7.15 -2.06
CA LEU A 13 7.63 -6.18 -2.56
C LEU A 13 7.92 -4.76 -2.05
N ILE A 14 8.28 -4.63 -0.76
CA ILE A 14 8.71 -3.36 -0.19
C ILE A 14 10.00 -2.87 -0.85
N VAL A 15 11.00 -3.75 -1.02
CA VAL A 15 12.29 -3.38 -1.64
C VAL A 15 12.09 -2.91 -3.07
N VAL A 16 11.29 -3.61 -3.87
CA VAL A 16 10.96 -3.20 -5.25
C VAL A 16 10.20 -1.88 -5.25
N GLY A 17 9.17 -1.73 -4.41
CA GLY A 17 8.41 -0.48 -4.31
C GLY A 17 9.25 0.71 -3.86
N ALA A 18 10.12 0.52 -2.86
CA ALA A 18 11.06 1.52 -2.39
C ALA A 18 12.10 1.88 -3.47
N SER A 19 12.57 0.89 -4.23
CA SER A 19 13.52 1.12 -5.33
C SER A 19 12.89 1.94 -6.45
N LEU A 20 11.61 1.68 -6.78
CA LEU A 20 10.85 2.48 -7.73
C LEU A 20 10.67 3.93 -7.24
N LEU A 21 10.34 4.14 -5.95
CA LEU A 21 10.23 5.50 -5.40
C LEU A 21 11.59 6.22 -5.35
N LEU A 22 12.67 5.51 -5.02
CA LEU A 22 14.01 6.08 -4.98
C LEU A 22 14.50 6.44 -6.40
N SER A 23 14.21 5.58 -7.38
CA SER A 23 14.41 5.89 -8.80
C SER A 23 13.60 7.11 -9.24
N MET A 24 12.38 7.27 -8.70
CA MET A 24 11.55 8.42 -8.97
C MET A 24 12.18 9.73 -8.43
N ILE A 25 12.78 9.69 -7.24
CA ILE A 25 13.47 10.84 -6.64
C ILE A 25 14.70 11.24 -7.47
N GLY A 26 15.40 10.29 -8.09
CA GLY A 26 16.59 10.56 -8.90
C GLY A 26 16.33 11.04 -10.34
N ILE A 27 15.28 10.51 -10.99
CA ILE A 27 15.04 10.70 -12.45
C ILE A 27 13.69 11.38 -12.74
N HIS A 28 12.67 11.12 -11.93
CA HIS A 28 11.28 11.55 -12.18
C HIS A 28 10.79 12.71 -11.29
N LEU A 29 11.68 13.40 -10.56
CA LEU A 29 11.37 14.74 -10.04
C LEU A 29 10.83 15.64 -11.14
N GLY A 30 11.33 15.49 -12.38
CA GLY A 30 10.80 16.18 -13.56
C GLY A 30 9.33 15.88 -13.86
N GLY A 31 8.81 14.71 -13.49
CA GLY A 31 7.38 14.39 -13.58
C GLY A 31 6.57 15.17 -12.56
N LEU A 32 6.98 15.16 -11.28
CA LEU A 32 6.28 15.89 -10.22
C LEU A 32 6.34 17.42 -10.43
N ILE A 33 7.51 17.92 -10.83
CA ILE A 33 7.75 19.32 -11.18
C ILE A 33 6.98 19.68 -12.45
N GLY A 34 6.97 18.82 -13.46
CA GLY A 34 6.20 19.00 -14.68
C GLY A 34 4.69 19.09 -14.40
N LEU A 35 4.19 18.31 -13.43
CA LEU A 35 2.81 18.40 -12.99
C LEU A 35 2.51 19.74 -12.30
N ALA A 36 3.38 20.18 -11.40
CA ALA A 36 3.23 21.46 -10.71
C ALA A 36 3.25 22.65 -11.69
N ILE A 37 4.21 22.65 -12.63
CA ILE A 37 4.32 23.67 -13.67
C ILE A 37 3.11 23.62 -14.61
N GLY A 38 2.69 22.42 -15.04
CA GLY A 38 1.53 22.23 -15.89
C GLY A 38 0.23 22.73 -15.24
N ALA A 39 0.02 22.39 -13.96
CA ALA A 39 -1.11 22.88 -13.17
C ALA A 39 -1.10 24.40 -13.03
N TRP A 40 0.07 24.99 -12.76
CA TRP A 40 0.23 26.44 -12.66
C TRP A 40 -0.10 27.15 -13.98
N LEU A 41 0.42 26.64 -15.10
CA LEU A 41 0.15 27.17 -16.44
C LEU A 41 -1.33 27.06 -16.81
N LEU A 42 -1.98 25.94 -16.47
CA LEU A 42 -3.42 25.77 -16.68
C LEU A 42 -4.23 26.77 -15.86
N TYR A 43 -3.91 26.93 -14.58
CA TYR A 43 -4.56 27.90 -13.70
C TYR A 43 -4.40 29.33 -14.23
N TRP A 44 -3.20 29.69 -14.67
CA TRP A 44 -2.92 31.03 -15.17
C TRP A 44 -3.58 31.29 -16.53
N GLY A 45 -3.56 30.29 -17.43
CA GLY A 45 -4.28 30.33 -18.71
C GLY A 45 -5.80 30.50 -18.51
N TYR A 46 -6.37 29.78 -17.53
CA TYR A 46 -7.78 29.88 -17.17
C TYR A 46 -8.14 31.24 -16.54
N SER A 47 -7.32 31.73 -15.60
CA SER A 47 -7.51 33.05 -15.01
C SER A 47 -7.46 34.17 -16.07
N LYS A 48 -6.57 34.04 -17.05
CA LYS A 48 -6.45 35.01 -18.16
C LYS A 48 -7.63 34.96 -19.12
N TRP A 49 -8.20 33.76 -19.34
CA TRP A 49 -9.42 33.58 -20.11
C TRP A 49 -10.62 34.26 -19.43
N GLN A 50 -10.76 34.07 -18.12
CA GLN A 50 -11.81 34.71 -17.32
C GLN A 50 -11.71 36.24 -17.33
N GLN A 51 -10.50 36.79 -17.15
CA GLN A 51 -10.29 38.24 -17.12
C GLN A 51 -10.59 38.95 -18.45
N LYS A 52 -10.33 38.29 -19.58
CA LYS A 52 -10.56 38.87 -20.91
C LYS A 52 -11.95 38.56 -21.47
N GLY A 53 -12.76 37.76 -20.78
CA GLY A 53 -14.11 37.36 -21.23
C GLY A 53 -14.12 36.57 -22.55
N GLY A 54 -12.99 36.03 -22.97
CA GLY A 54 -12.84 35.42 -24.29
C GLY A 54 -11.51 34.70 -24.51
N TRP A 55 -11.47 33.85 -25.53
CA TRP A 55 -10.29 33.08 -25.92
C TRP A 55 -9.24 33.98 -26.56
N SER A 56 -8.25 34.38 -25.76
CA SER A 56 -7.08 35.10 -26.27
C SER A 56 -6.04 34.09 -26.75
N PHE A 57 -5.28 34.43 -27.79
CA PHE A 57 -4.17 33.60 -28.27
C PHE A 57 -3.23 33.17 -27.12
N SER A 58 -2.97 34.08 -26.17
CA SER A 58 -2.16 33.79 -24.99
C SER A 58 -2.81 32.80 -24.02
N SER A 59 -4.13 32.82 -23.83
CA SER A 59 -4.79 31.85 -22.95
C SER A 59 -4.82 30.46 -23.57
N ILE A 60 -5.07 30.37 -24.87
CA ILE A 60 -4.99 29.11 -25.63
C ILE A 60 -3.57 28.53 -25.52
N PHE A 61 -2.54 29.34 -25.77
CA PHE A 61 -1.15 28.90 -25.70
C PHE A 61 -0.77 28.38 -24.30
N LEU A 62 -1.12 29.11 -23.24
CA LEU A 62 -0.86 28.72 -21.85
C LEU A 62 -1.58 27.41 -21.48
N LEU A 63 -2.85 27.27 -21.88
CA LEU A 63 -3.63 26.06 -21.63
C LEU A 63 -3.06 24.86 -22.37
N THR A 64 -2.70 25.02 -23.65
CA THR A 64 -2.13 23.94 -24.47
C THR A 64 -0.78 23.47 -23.91
N ILE A 65 0.13 24.40 -23.55
CA ILE A 65 1.42 24.02 -22.96
C ILE A 65 1.21 23.39 -21.58
N GLY A 66 0.36 23.97 -20.74
CA GLY A 66 0.05 23.41 -19.43
C GLY A 66 -0.49 21.97 -19.52
N LEU A 67 -1.35 21.71 -20.51
CA LEU A 67 -1.87 20.37 -20.79
C LEU A 67 -0.77 19.41 -21.28
N LEU A 68 0.14 19.88 -22.13
CA LEU A 68 1.27 19.09 -22.63
C LEU A 68 2.20 18.65 -21.48
N PHE A 69 2.48 19.56 -20.56
CA PHE A 69 3.24 19.29 -19.33
C PHE A 69 2.52 18.29 -18.43
N MET A 70 1.19 18.42 -18.28
CA MET A 70 0.37 17.45 -17.55
C MET A 70 0.48 16.06 -18.15
N ILE A 71 0.32 15.91 -19.47
CA ILE A 71 0.44 14.62 -20.18
C ILE A 71 1.84 14.03 -19.99
N GLY A 72 2.89 14.84 -20.14
CA GLY A 72 4.27 14.39 -19.89
C GLY A 72 4.52 13.98 -18.44
N SER A 73 3.82 14.60 -17.49
CA SER A 73 3.95 14.31 -16.06
C SER A 73 3.19 13.07 -15.58
N LEU A 74 2.20 12.59 -16.34
CA LEU A 74 1.34 11.47 -15.96
C LEU A 74 2.16 10.22 -15.59
N GLY A 75 3.22 9.92 -16.34
CA GLY A 75 4.10 8.77 -16.07
C GLY A 75 4.74 8.83 -14.68
N GLY A 76 5.08 10.04 -14.20
CA GLY A 76 5.63 10.23 -12.86
C GLY A 76 4.58 9.97 -11.77
N VAL A 77 3.36 10.46 -11.96
CA VAL A 77 2.24 10.24 -11.02
C VAL A 77 1.87 8.77 -10.92
N ILE A 78 1.81 8.08 -12.06
CA ILE A 78 1.48 6.66 -12.12
C ILE A 78 2.56 5.85 -11.41
N SER A 79 3.82 6.15 -11.68
CA SER A 79 4.96 5.49 -11.01
C SER A 79 4.93 5.71 -9.49
N LEU A 80 4.59 6.93 -9.04
CA LEU A 80 4.42 7.25 -7.63
C LEU A 80 3.31 6.41 -6.98
N LEU A 81 2.14 6.34 -7.62
CA LEU A 81 1.00 5.54 -7.16
C LEU A 81 1.38 4.05 -7.06
N PHE A 82 2.03 3.51 -8.09
CA PHE A 82 2.49 2.12 -8.07
C PHE A 82 3.53 1.85 -6.98
N GLY A 83 4.50 2.74 -6.81
CA GLY A 83 5.50 2.61 -5.74
C GLY A 83 4.87 2.59 -4.35
N ILE A 84 3.96 3.52 -4.07
CA ILE A 84 3.21 3.57 -2.80
C ILE A 84 2.37 2.31 -2.63
N ALA A 85 1.65 1.87 -3.67
CA ALA A 85 0.82 0.67 -3.62
C ALA A 85 1.62 -0.60 -3.34
N LEU A 86 2.81 -0.74 -3.94
CA LEU A 86 3.72 -1.87 -3.71
C LEU A 86 4.27 -1.89 -2.29
N ILE A 87 4.72 -0.73 -1.78
CA ILE A 87 5.19 -0.62 -0.39
C ILE A 87 4.06 -0.93 0.59
N TYR A 88 2.88 -0.35 0.37
CA TYR A 88 1.71 -0.59 1.21
C TYR A 88 1.27 -2.06 1.16
N GLY A 89 1.22 -2.66 -0.03
CA GLY A 89 0.91 -4.07 -0.22
C GLY A 89 1.92 -4.98 0.48
N GLY A 90 3.21 -4.66 0.38
CA GLY A 90 4.28 -5.41 1.04
C GLY A 90 4.20 -5.27 2.57
N TYR A 91 3.98 -4.06 3.07
CA TYR A 91 3.78 -3.79 4.49
C TYR A 91 2.52 -4.50 5.02
N LYS A 92 1.41 -4.44 4.29
CA LYS A 92 0.17 -5.17 4.63
C LYS A 92 0.39 -6.67 4.64
N LEU A 93 1.18 -7.22 3.72
CA LEU A 93 1.49 -8.66 3.68
C LEU A 93 2.33 -9.09 4.90
N LEU A 94 3.24 -8.22 5.38
CA LEU A 94 3.98 -8.44 6.61
C LEU A 94 3.10 -8.26 7.87
N LYS A 95 2.24 -7.23 7.90
CA LYS A 95 1.36 -6.89 9.03
C LYS A 95 0.13 -7.78 9.13
N SER A 96 -0.33 -8.41 8.05
CA SER A 96 -1.43 -9.37 8.05
C SER A 96 -1.14 -10.55 8.99
N LYS A 97 0.14 -10.82 9.30
CA LYS A 97 0.54 -11.77 10.34
C LYS A 97 0.14 -11.34 11.78
N GLN A 98 -0.09 -10.05 12.03
CA GLN A 98 -0.58 -9.51 13.30
C GLN A 98 -2.11 -9.36 13.33
N VAL A 99 -2.75 -9.04 12.20
CA VAL A 99 -4.21 -8.82 12.13
C VAL A 99 -5.02 -10.12 11.93
N PHE A 100 -4.42 -11.21 11.47
CA PHE A 100 -5.06 -12.55 11.55
C PHE A 100 -5.24 -13.07 12.99
N LYS A 101 -5.06 -12.22 14.00
CA LYS A 101 -5.51 -12.47 15.37
C LYS A 101 -6.76 -11.68 15.80
N ASP A 102 -7.19 -10.61 15.11
CA ASP A 102 -8.18 -9.68 15.68
C ASP A 102 -9.28 -9.13 14.74
N ASP A 103 -9.47 -9.63 13.52
CA ASP A 103 -10.71 -9.37 12.78
C ASP A 103 -11.56 -10.65 12.68
N GLU A 104 -12.56 -10.70 13.57
CA GLU A 104 -13.70 -11.62 13.54
C GLU A 104 -14.38 -11.61 12.16
N ILE A 105 -14.09 -12.63 11.36
CA ILE A 105 -15.08 -13.25 10.49
C ILE A 105 -15.43 -14.57 11.16
N VAL A 106 -16.60 -14.60 11.80
CA VAL A 106 -17.30 -15.73 12.46
C VAL A 106 -16.41 -16.96 12.65
N VAL A 107 -15.61 -16.92 13.72
CA VAL A 107 -14.80 -18.06 14.12
C VAL A 107 -15.70 -18.99 14.92
N GLU A 108 -16.26 -20.02 14.26
CA GLU A 108 -16.58 -21.25 14.98
C GLU A 108 -15.24 -21.84 15.45
N ARG A 109 -14.77 -21.37 16.63
CA ARG A 109 -13.60 -21.92 17.31
C ARG A 109 -13.95 -23.34 17.68
N ARG A 110 -13.66 -24.30 16.79
CA ARG A 110 -13.29 -25.62 17.27
C ARG A 110 -11.98 -25.42 18.03
N PRO A 111 -11.94 -25.65 19.35
CA PRO A 111 -10.67 -25.63 20.05
C PRO A 111 -9.83 -26.74 19.42
N THR A 112 -8.83 -26.37 18.63
CA THR A 112 -7.71 -27.27 18.34
C THR A 112 -7.02 -27.49 19.68
N LYS A 113 -7.52 -28.48 20.44
CA LYS A 113 -6.81 -29.02 21.60
C LYS A 113 -5.39 -29.29 21.13
N SER A 114 -4.45 -28.54 21.69
CA SER A 114 -3.03 -28.79 21.45
C SER A 114 -2.76 -30.23 21.88
N THR A 115 -1.88 -30.96 21.19
CA THR A 115 -1.46 -32.32 21.62
C THR A 115 -1.02 -32.33 23.09
N TYR A 116 -0.51 -31.20 23.60
CA TYR A 116 -0.16 -31.03 25.00
C TYR A 116 -1.39 -30.94 25.93
N ASP A 117 -2.48 -30.31 25.50
CA ASP A 117 -3.72 -30.21 26.29
C ASP A 117 -4.35 -31.60 26.50
N THR A 118 -4.25 -32.50 25.52
CA THR A 118 -4.77 -33.88 25.62
C THR A 118 -3.95 -34.70 26.62
N ILE A 119 -2.62 -34.50 26.66
CA ILE A 119 -1.73 -35.21 27.59
C ILE A 119 -1.99 -34.76 29.02
N ASP A 120 -2.18 -33.46 29.25
CA ASP A 120 -2.46 -32.91 30.57
C ASP A 120 -3.83 -33.37 31.11
N GLU A 121 -4.84 -33.49 30.23
CA GLU A 121 -6.17 -33.98 30.59
C GLU A 121 -6.16 -35.47 30.96
N GLU A 122 -5.39 -36.30 30.24
CA GLU A 122 -5.14 -37.71 30.56
C GLU A 122 -4.38 -37.87 31.90
N PHE A 123 -3.33 -37.08 32.11
CA PHE A 123 -2.56 -37.08 33.35
C PHE A 123 -3.40 -36.66 34.57
N ALA A 124 -4.22 -35.61 34.41
CA ALA A 124 -5.13 -35.16 35.46
C ALA A 124 -6.17 -36.23 35.82
N LYS A 125 -6.66 -36.98 34.83
CA LYS A 125 -7.60 -38.09 35.03
C LYS A 125 -6.95 -39.23 35.81
N LEU A 126 -5.69 -39.58 35.52
CA LEU A 126 -4.95 -40.61 36.25
C LEU A 126 -4.65 -40.22 37.71
N MET A 127 -4.30 -38.96 37.94
CA MET A 127 -4.06 -38.45 39.30
C MET A 127 -5.33 -38.43 40.15
N LYS A 128 -6.46 -38.07 39.53
CA LYS A 128 -7.75 -38.05 40.22
C LYS A 128 -8.24 -39.45 40.57
N VAL A 129 -8.10 -40.43 39.66
CA VAL A 129 -8.44 -41.84 39.93
C VAL A 129 -7.60 -42.44 41.07
N LYS A 130 -6.33 -42.05 41.18
CA LYS A 130 -5.46 -42.52 42.27
C LYS A 130 -5.85 -42.00 43.65
N GLN A 131 -6.53 -40.86 43.73
CA GLN A 131 -7.03 -40.31 45.00
C GLN A 131 -8.39 -40.88 45.43
N THR A 132 -9.18 -41.45 44.51
CA THR A 132 -10.50 -42.02 44.85
C THR A 132 -10.46 -43.49 45.29
N ASN A 133 -9.30 -44.14 45.21
CA ASN A 133 -9.12 -45.57 45.52
C ASN A 133 -8.33 -45.83 46.83
N ASN A 134 -8.42 -44.92 47.80
CA ASN A 134 -7.96 -45.14 49.17
C ASN A 134 -9.02 -44.71 50.18
#